data_AF-A0A3D9DRJ8-F1
#
_entry.id   AF-A0A3D9DRJ8-F1
#
_cell.length_a   1.000
_cell.length_b   1.000
_cell.length_c   1.000
_cell.angle_alpha   90.00
_cell.angle_beta   90.00
_cell.angle_gamma   90.00
#
_symmetry.space_group_name_H-M   'P 1'
#
loop_
_entity.id
_entity.type
_entity.pdbx_description
1 polymer ?
#
loop_
_entity_poly.entity_id
_entity_poly.type
_entity_poly.pdbx_seq_one_letter_code
_entity_poly.pdbx_strand_id
1 'polypeptide(L)'
;MKNILSKGILVLGMMISLAACKKSDSPLTKVTPTNMDSIASNYYEQYLKLYPLEATSQGDTRYNDQLPINIDRDFISGEIAFYNSVQKQLENVDYKGLSDEEKIVYDVLDYTLKDKIEAYAYHPEYIPFTQFGGLPLNFPLYGSGEGSQPFKTEKDYDDWLKRMEKFPDWMNAAAENFREGISNKIVLPKKLVIKMIPQMKAEEITTTDMEKNIFYGPVKKFPKNFTKAQQDKYSALYADAITKKIIPAYTKMGAFLEKEYLPKARDTDGYNSLPNGNEIYRYYAKSWTTTKKTPEEINKIGLQQVAMLRAEMEKVKQQVGFTGTLEEFINFVKTDPKAMPYKTSKEVLDGFNGILAKITPKLKTMFSVTPKTKFEIRQTEKFREASASAEYIQGTPDGKRPGIFYMPLPDPAKFNVTSGMESLFLHEAIPGHHYQVSLQQENTKLPKFMRFGWFGAYGEGWAHYCETLGPEFGLYTDPYQKMGYLSDQMLRAVRLVVDTGLHTGTMKREEAIKYFLSNISYDEASATAEVERYMAMPGQALGYKIGSLRIRELREKYQKGLGSKFNLASFHDEILSQGCLPLEVLNRKMELWAKKQK
;
A
#
# COMPACT_ATOMS: atom_id res chain seq x y z
N MET A 1 38.61 -50.57 -50.20
CA MET A 1 40.05 -50.87 -50.30
C MET A 1 40.72 -50.44 -49.01
N LYS A 2 41.34 -51.40 -48.29
CA LYS A 2 42.35 -51.29 -47.21
C LYS A 2 41.93 -50.52 -45.94
N ASN A 3 42.08 -50.95 -44.69
CA ASN A 3 42.66 -52.10 -43.96
C ASN A 3 41.97 -52.05 -42.55
N ILE A 4 41.46 -53.11 -41.90
CA ILE A 4 42.12 -54.26 -41.20
C ILE A 4 43.19 -53.75 -40.20
N LEU A 5 43.24 -54.01 -38.88
CA LEU A 5 43.20 -55.21 -38.02
C LEU A 5 42.82 -54.75 -36.59
N SER A 6 42.01 -55.40 -35.74
CA SER A 6 41.89 -56.80 -35.28
C SER A 6 42.87 -57.21 -34.16
N LYS A 7 42.30 -57.90 -33.14
CA LYS A 7 42.83 -58.99 -32.28
C LYS A 7 42.57 -58.69 -30.79
N GLY A 8 42.10 -59.60 -29.95
CA GLY A 8 41.75 -61.01 -30.09
C GLY A 8 41.28 -61.52 -28.71
N ILE A 9 40.17 -62.26 -28.64
CA ILE A 9 40.07 -63.73 -28.42
C ILE A 9 40.11 -64.17 -26.92
N LEU A 10 39.15 -65.06 -26.60
CA LEU A 10 39.01 -66.09 -25.55
C LEU A 10 38.00 -65.75 -24.44
N VAL A 11 36.75 -66.23 -24.48
CA VAL A 11 36.19 -67.62 -24.41
C VAL A 11 36.34 -68.27 -23.03
N LEU A 12 35.23 -68.27 -22.27
CA LEU A 12 34.63 -69.35 -21.47
C LEU A 12 33.43 -68.68 -20.75
N GLY A 13 32.16 -68.94 -21.03
CA GLY A 13 31.50 -70.24 -21.07
C GLY A 13 30.78 -70.45 -19.73
N MET A 14 29.52 -70.01 -19.58
CA MET A 14 28.63 -70.59 -18.56
C MET A 14 27.14 -70.34 -18.82
N MET A 15 26.48 -71.46 -19.10
CA MET A 15 25.09 -71.85 -18.88
C MET A 15 23.98 -70.78 -18.88
N ILE A 16 23.13 -70.92 -19.89
CA ILE A 16 21.77 -70.39 -19.96
C ILE A 16 20.87 -71.26 -19.06
N SER A 17 20.22 -70.65 -18.07
CA SER A 17 18.95 -71.14 -17.54
C SER A 17 17.90 -70.04 -17.66
N LEU A 18 16.82 -70.39 -18.35
CA LEU A 18 15.67 -69.55 -18.66
C LEU A 18 14.87 -69.29 -17.38
N ALA A 19 14.78 -68.02 -16.97
CA ALA A 19 13.71 -67.52 -16.13
C ALA A 19 13.08 -66.30 -16.82
N ALA A 20 11.77 -66.40 -17.05
CA ALA A 20 10.97 -65.40 -17.72
C ALA A 20 11.13 -64.00 -17.09
N CYS A 21 11.62 -63.04 -17.87
CA CYS A 21 11.61 -61.63 -17.49
C CYS A 21 10.17 -61.13 -17.40
N LYS A 22 9.64 -61.02 -16.17
CA LYS A 22 8.65 -59.98 -15.87
C LYS A 22 9.33 -58.64 -16.15
N LYS A 23 8.77 -57.85 -17.08
CA LYS A 23 9.10 -56.43 -17.21
C LYS A 23 8.87 -55.80 -15.85
N SER A 24 9.96 -55.46 -15.17
CA SER A 24 9.91 -54.56 -14.03
C SER A 24 9.53 -53.20 -14.58
N ASP A 25 8.33 -52.72 -14.27
CA ASP A 25 8.01 -51.31 -14.36
C ASP A 25 9.10 -50.56 -13.59
N SER A 26 9.97 -49.85 -14.33
CA SER A 26 10.85 -48.88 -13.70
C SER A 26 9.95 -47.89 -12.98
N PRO A 27 10.12 -47.66 -11.67
CA PRO A 27 9.33 -46.66 -10.99
C PRO A 27 9.59 -45.33 -11.71
N LEU A 28 8.50 -44.74 -12.22
CA LEU A 28 8.45 -43.33 -12.58
C LEU A 28 9.27 -42.58 -11.53
N THR A 29 10.29 -41.87 -11.99
CA THR A 29 11.08 -40.95 -11.18
C THR A 29 10.10 -40.23 -10.27
N LYS A 30 10.17 -40.50 -8.95
CA LYS A 30 9.38 -39.77 -7.96
C LYS A 30 9.68 -38.31 -8.22
N VAL A 31 8.72 -37.58 -8.78
CA VAL A 31 8.78 -36.12 -8.83
C VAL A 31 8.92 -35.73 -7.37
N THR A 32 10.10 -35.26 -6.97
CA THR A 32 10.28 -34.71 -5.63
C THR A 32 9.24 -33.61 -5.49
N PRO A 33 8.29 -33.71 -4.53
CA PRO A 33 7.26 -32.70 -4.38
C PRO A 33 7.93 -31.33 -4.28
N THR A 34 7.57 -30.40 -5.16
CA THR A 34 8.11 -29.05 -5.07
C THR A 34 7.51 -28.44 -3.80
N ASN A 35 8.35 -28.19 -2.80
CA ASN A 35 7.92 -27.68 -1.50
C ASN A 35 7.44 -26.22 -1.67
N MET A 36 6.22 -25.93 -1.21
CA MET A 36 5.60 -24.60 -1.23
C MET A 36 6.52 -23.52 -0.62
N ASP A 37 7.25 -23.84 0.45
CA ASP A 37 8.20 -22.93 1.09
C ASP A 37 9.35 -22.53 0.18
N SER A 38 9.82 -23.46 -0.66
CA SER A 38 10.91 -23.21 -1.61
C SER A 38 10.45 -22.33 -2.76
N ILE A 39 9.23 -22.54 -3.28
CA ILE A 39 8.63 -21.68 -4.32
C ILE A 39 8.47 -20.26 -3.77
N ALA A 40 7.85 -20.13 -2.59
CA ALA A 40 7.62 -18.84 -1.95
C ALA A 40 8.91 -18.07 -1.65
N SER A 41 9.93 -18.76 -1.14
CA SER A 41 11.23 -18.15 -0.83
C SER A 41 11.98 -17.72 -2.10
N ASN A 42 12.00 -18.57 -3.13
CA ASN A 42 12.64 -18.25 -4.41
C ASN A 42 11.92 -17.11 -5.14
N TYR A 43 10.59 -17.09 -5.11
CA TYR A 43 9.81 -15.96 -5.62
C TYR A 43 10.26 -14.65 -4.97
N TYR A 44 10.35 -14.63 -3.63
CA TYR A 44 10.71 -13.42 -2.91
C TYR A 44 12.14 -12.93 -3.20
N GLU A 45 13.12 -13.84 -3.24
CA GLU A 45 14.52 -13.45 -3.51
C GLU A 45 14.72 -12.97 -4.96
N GLN A 46 13.91 -13.44 -5.91
CA GLN A 46 13.91 -12.91 -7.27
C GLN A 46 13.14 -11.58 -7.37
N TYR A 47 12.03 -11.46 -6.65
CA TYR A 47 11.24 -10.23 -6.56
C TYR A 47 12.07 -9.04 -6.07
N LEU A 48 12.89 -9.22 -5.03
CA LEU A 48 13.75 -8.14 -4.51
C LEU A 48 14.79 -7.62 -5.53
N LYS A 49 15.21 -8.46 -6.49
CA LYS A 49 16.10 -8.04 -7.59
C LYS A 49 15.39 -7.17 -8.61
N LEU A 50 14.11 -7.43 -8.85
CA LEU A 50 13.26 -6.62 -9.73
C LEU A 50 12.87 -5.30 -9.07
N TYR A 51 12.72 -5.29 -7.73
CA TYR A 51 12.31 -4.11 -6.95
C TYR A 51 13.33 -3.69 -5.88
N PRO A 52 14.54 -3.22 -6.26
CA PRO A 52 15.58 -2.80 -5.32
C PRO A 52 15.17 -1.72 -4.31
N LEU A 53 14.29 -0.80 -4.69
CA LEU A 53 13.81 0.26 -3.78
C LEU A 53 12.92 -0.30 -2.67
N GLU A 54 12.18 -1.38 -2.93
CA GLU A 54 11.41 -2.10 -1.91
C GLU A 54 12.32 -2.91 -1.00
N ALA A 55 13.38 -3.52 -1.53
CA ALA A 55 14.41 -4.16 -0.71
C ALA A 55 15.00 -3.14 0.28
N THR A 56 15.37 -1.95 -0.19
CA THR A 56 15.87 -0.85 0.65
C THR A 56 14.84 -0.47 1.73
N SER A 57 13.56 -0.33 1.39
CA SER A 57 12.52 0.09 2.35
C SER A 57 12.29 -0.92 3.48
N GLN A 58 12.58 -2.19 3.22
CA GLN A 58 12.50 -3.30 4.18
C GLN A 58 13.81 -3.49 4.98
N GLY A 59 14.86 -2.72 4.68
CA GLY A 59 16.17 -2.81 5.33
C GLY A 59 17.12 -3.83 4.69
N ASP A 60 16.81 -4.35 3.51
CA ASP A 60 17.72 -5.18 2.72
C ASP A 60 18.60 -4.32 1.82
N THR A 61 19.89 -4.27 2.14
CA THR A 61 20.84 -3.36 1.50
C THR A 61 21.57 -3.96 0.30
N ARG A 62 21.28 -5.20 -0.09
CA ARG A 62 21.99 -5.93 -1.17
C ARG A 62 21.89 -5.25 -2.54
N TYR A 63 20.84 -4.46 -2.76
CA TYR A 63 20.51 -3.86 -4.07
C TYR A 63 20.46 -2.32 -4.00
N ASN A 64 21.07 -1.72 -2.97
CA ASN A 64 21.03 -0.27 -2.75
C ASN A 64 21.67 0.56 -3.89
N ASP A 65 22.46 -0.08 -4.75
CA ASP A 65 23.08 0.55 -5.91
C ASP A 65 22.33 0.39 -7.22
N GLN A 66 21.14 -0.22 -7.19
CA GLN A 66 20.36 -0.54 -8.38
C GLN A 66 19.10 0.33 -8.48
N LEU A 67 18.78 0.76 -9.70
CA LEU A 67 17.55 1.44 -10.07
C LEU A 67 17.13 0.96 -11.48
N PRO A 68 16.32 -0.11 -11.59
CA PRO A 68 15.87 -0.61 -12.89
C PRO A 68 14.88 0.34 -13.55
N ILE A 69 14.84 0.34 -14.89
CA ILE A 69 13.80 1.01 -15.68
C ILE A 69 12.58 0.09 -15.72
N ASN A 70 11.91 -0.03 -14.59
CA ASN A 70 10.83 -1.00 -14.37
C ASN A 70 9.54 -0.75 -15.17
N ILE A 71 9.57 0.23 -16.07
CA ILE A 71 8.46 0.65 -16.93
C ILE A 71 8.78 0.41 -18.42
N ASP A 72 9.97 -0.07 -18.75
CA ASP A 72 10.31 -0.41 -20.14
C ASP A 72 9.78 -1.79 -20.54
N ARG A 73 9.70 -2.01 -21.86
CA ARG A 73 9.13 -3.22 -22.44
C ARG A 73 9.89 -4.49 -22.05
N ASP A 74 11.20 -4.43 -21.96
CA ASP A 74 12.06 -5.60 -21.71
C ASP A 74 11.94 -6.04 -20.25
N PHE A 75 11.92 -5.08 -19.32
CA PHE A 75 11.65 -5.33 -17.91
C PHE A 75 10.26 -5.93 -17.71
N ILE A 76 9.22 -5.32 -18.28
CA ILE A 76 7.83 -5.81 -18.16
C ILE A 76 7.72 -7.23 -18.72
N SER A 77 8.30 -7.50 -19.89
CA SER A 77 8.27 -8.84 -20.49
C SER A 77 9.02 -9.87 -19.64
N GLY A 78 10.18 -9.49 -19.09
CA GLY A 78 10.94 -10.33 -18.17
C GLY A 78 10.21 -10.60 -16.86
N GLU A 79 9.51 -9.60 -16.32
CA GLU A 79 8.69 -9.74 -15.13
C GLU A 79 7.49 -10.67 -15.36
N ILE A 80 6.76 -10.50 -16.47
CA ILE A 80 5.65 -11.41 -16.84
C ILE A 80 6.17 -12.84 -17.00
N ALA A 81 7.32 -13.03 -17.67
CA ALA A 81 7.93 -14.34 -17.81
C ALA A 81 8.32 -14.95 -16.46
N PHE A 82 8.87 -14.15 -15.54
CA PHE A 82 9.15 -14.56 -14.18
C PHE A 82 7.87 -14.98 -13.44
N TYR A 83 6.82 -14.17 -13.44
CA TYR A 83 5.56 -14.51 -12.76
C TYR A 83 4.91 -15.77 -13.33
N ASN A 84 4.87 -15.93 -14.66
CA ASN A 84 4.39 -17.15 -15.31
C ASN A 84 5.22 -18.38 -14.91
N SER A 85 6.54 -18.23 -14.78
CA SER A 85 7.42 -19.33 -14.35
C SER A 85 7.12 -19.80 -12.92
N VAL A 86 6.71 -18.89 -12.04
CA VAL A 86 6.32 -19.22 -10.65
C VAL A 86 4.92 -19.83 -10.63
N GLN A 87 3.97 -19.34 -11.43
CA GLN A 87 2.65 -19.97 -11.57
C GLN A 87 2.77 -21.42 -12.04
N LYS A 88 3.61 -21.69 -13.04
CA LYS A 88 3.87 -23.07 -13.50
C LYS A 88 4.47 -23.96 -12.41
N GLN A 89 5.27 -23.42 -11.50
CA GLN A 89 5.75 -24.17 -10.33
C GLN A 89 4.60 -24.49 -9.37
N LEU A 90 3.69 -23.52 -9.11
CA LEU A 90 2.50 -23.73 -8.30
C LEU A 90 1.56 -24.79 -8.88
N GLU A 91 1.39 -24.86 -10.19
CA GLU A 91 0.57 -25.90 -10.84
C GLU A 91 1.06 -27.34 -10.57
N ASN A 92 2.35 -27.52 -10.27
CA ASN A 92 2.95 -28.81 -9.94
C ASN A 92 2.86 -29.17 -8.45
N VAL A 93 2.30 -28.30 -7.61
CA VAL A 93 2.10 -28.57 -6.18
C VAL A 93 0.83 -29.41 -6.00
N ASP A 94 0.91 -30.51 -5.22
CA ASP A 94 -0.28 -31.24 -4.80
C ASP A 94 -1.06 -30.43 -3.76
N TYR A 95 -1.93 -29.56 -4.26
CA TYR A 95 -2.75 -28.67 -3.43
C TYR A 95 -3.59 -29.43 -2.40
N LYS A 96 -4.06 -30.65 -2.71
CA LYS A 96 -4.91 -31.41 -1.78
C LYS A 96 -4.10 -31.91 -0.58
N GLY A 97 -2.85 -32.27 -0.81
CA GLY A 97 -1.90 -32.72 0.21
C GLY A 97 -1.37 -31.62 1.14
N LEU A 98 -1.55 -30.34 0.78
CA LEU A 98 -1.14 -29.20 1.61
C LEU A 98 -1.96 -29.11 2.90
N SER A 99 -1.31 -28.68 3.99
CA SER A 99 -1.98 -28.21 5.20
C SER A 99 -2.85 -26.98 4.92
N ASP A 100 -3.75 -26.63 5.85
CA ASP A 100 -4.56 -25.41 5.72
C ASP A 100 -3.68 -24.15 5.59
N GLU A 101 -2.58 -24.10 6.33
CA GLU A 101 -1.65 -22.96 6.34
C GLU A 101 -0.90 -22.83 5.01
N GLU A 102 -0.40 -23.94 4.47
CA GLU A 102 0.25 -23.97 3.15
C GLU A 102 -0.73 -23.65 2.01
N LYS A 103 -2.00 -24.06 2.13
CA LYS A 103 -3.04 -23.66 1.17
C LYS A 103 -3.28 -22.15 1.16
N ILE A 104 -3.12 -21.47 2.29
CA ILE A 104 -3.21 -20.01 2.32
C ILE A 104 -1.99 -19.40 1.63
N VAL A 105 -0.77 -19.89 1.90
CA VAL A 105 0.44 -19.43 1.21
C VAL A 105 0.31 -19.59 -0.31
N TYR A 106 -0.17 -20.75 -0.76
CA TYR A 106 -0.44 -21.03 -2.17
C TYR A 106 -1.41 -20.00 -2.77
N ASP A 107 -2.58 -19.84 -2.16
CA ASP A 107 -3.64 -18.99 -2.70
C ASP A 107 -3.23 -17.51 -2.75
N VAL A 108 -2.49 -17.02 -1.75
CA VAL A 108 -2.01 -15.63 -1.74
C VAL A 108 -1.00 -15.41 -2.86
N LEU A 109 -0.07 -16.35 -3.05
CA LEU A 109 0.93 -16.23 -4.11
C LEU A 109 0.27 -16.34 -5.49
N ASP A 110 -0.62 -17.32 -5.68
CA ASP A 110 -1.38 -17.49 -6.92
C ASP A 110 -2.19 -16.23 -7.27
N TYR A 111 -2.93 -15.68 -6.31
CA TYR A 111 -3.67 -14.41 -6.48
C TYR A 111 -2.73 -13.27 -6.87
N THR A 112 -1.61 -13.10 -6.14
CA THR A 112 -0.64 -12.02 -6.39
C THR A 112 -0.09 -12.09 -7.81
N LEU A 113 0.33 -13.27 -8.26
CA LEU A 113 0.89 -13.46 -9.59
C LEU A 113 -0.15 -13.20 -10.68
N LYS A 114 -1.37 -13.73 -10.52
CA LYS A 114 -2.46 -13.53 -11.49
C LYS A 114 -2.84 -12.06 -11.61
N ASP A 115 -2.99 -11.37 -10.49
CA ASP A 115 -3.36 -9.95 -10.49
C ASP A 115 -2.28 -9.07 -11.13
N LYS A 116 -0.99 -9.36 -10.84
CA LYS A 116 0.15 -8.65 -11.44
C LYS A 116 0.28 -8.88 -12.94
N ILE A 117 0.08 -10.12 -13.40
CA ILE A 117 0.10 -10.43 -14.84
C ILE A 117 -1.08 -9.76 -15.56
N GLU A 118 -2.27 -9.82 -14.98
CA GLU A 118 -3.48 -9.22 -15.57
C GLU A 118 -3.36 -7.69 -15.71
N ALA A 119 -2.65 -7.02 -14.78
CA ALA A 119 -2.38 -5.58 -14.86
C ALA A 119 -1.86 -5.16 -16.24
N TYR A 120 -0.91 -5.93 -16.78
CA TYR A 120 -0.24 -5.61 -18.04
C TYR A 120 -1.11 -5.79 -19.29
N ALA A 121 -2.29 -6.42 -19.17
CA ALA A 121 -3.29 -6.39 -20.24
C ALA A 121 -3.88 -4.98 -20.46
N TYR A 122 -3.68 -4.07 -19.51
CA TYR A 122 -4.22 -2.71 -19.50
C TYR A 122 -3.14 -1.62 -19.66
N HIS A 123 -1.91 -2.01 -19.97
CA HIS A 123 -0.79 -1.10 -20.24
C HIS A 123 -0.60 0.00 -19.18
N PRO A 124 -0.44 -0.35 -17.88
CA PRO A 124 -0.23 0.63 -16.82
C PRO A 124 1.01 1.50 -17.07
N GLU A 125 1.98 1.00 -17.83
CA GLU A 125 3.19 1.73 -18.21
C GLU A 125 2.92 3.00 -19.00
N TYR A 126 1.79 3.12 -19.72
CA TYR A 126 1.41 4.33 -20.48
C TYR A 126 1.14 5.56 -19.60
N ILE A 127 0.88 5.34 -18.32
CA ILE A 127 0.75 6.40 -17.31
C ILE A 127 1.77 6.08 -16.20
N PRO A 128 3.08 6.33 -16.43
CA PRO A 128 4.14 5.87 -15.54
C PRO A 128 4.14 6.55 -14.17
N PHE A 129 3.54 7.74 -14.04
CA PHE A 129 3.33 8.42 -12.76
C PHE A 129 2.19 9.44 -12.82
N THR A 130 1.70 9.84 -11.66
CA THR A 130 0.71 10.91 -11.46
C THR A 130 1.19 11.88 -10.38
N GLN A 131 0.39 12.91 -10.08
CA GLN A 131 0.67 13.84 -8.98
C GLN A 131 0.61 13.22 -7.58
N PHE A 132 0.14 11.98 -7.45
CA PHE A 132 0.02 11.26 -6.17
C PHE A 132 1.00 10.09 -6.01
N GLY A 133 1.63 9.62 -7.09
CA GLY A 133 2.55 8.50 -6.99
C GLY A 133 3.43 8.32 -8.22
N GLY A 134 4.58 7.67 -8.00
CA GLY A 134 5.57 7.34 -9.02
C GLY A 134 6.99 7.71 -8.58
N LEU A 135 7.97 7.21 -9.32
CA LEU A 135 9.38 7.43 -8.98
C LEU A 135 9.76 8.92 -8.83
N PRO A 136 9.26 9.87 -9.65
CA PRO A 136 9.65 11.28 -9.51
C PRO A 136 9.26 11.92 -8.17
N LEU A 137 8.24 11.38 -7.49
CA LEU A 137 7.81 11.85 -6.16
C LEU A 137 8.52 11.10 -5.03
N ASN A 138 8.85 9.83 -5.25
CA ASN A 138 9.52 9.01 -4.23
C ASN A 138 11.05 9.23 -4.20
N PHE A 139 11.67 9.52 -5.36
CA PHE A 139 13.12 9.66 -5.48
C PHE A 139 13.72 10.76 -4.57
N PRO A 140 13.09 11.96 -4.42
CA PRO A 140 13.54 12.95 -3.45
C PRO A 140 13.46 12.46 -1.99
N LEU A 141 12.43 11.67 -1.65
CA LEU A 141 12.31 11.11 -0.28
C LEU A 141 13.47 10.18 0.04
N TYR A 142 13.85 9.30 -0.90
CA TYR A 142 15.04 8.46 -0.75
C TYR A 142 16.34 9.29 -0.74
N GLY A 143 16.46 10.30 -1.60
CA GLY A 143 17.66 11.13 -1.72
C GLY A 143 17.85 12.18 -0.63
N SER A 144 16.83 12.46 0.17
CA SER A 144 16.86 13.47 1.23
C SER A 144 17.78 13.12 2.41
N GLY A 145 18.07 11.83 2.60
CA GLY A 145 18.74 11.32 3.81
C GLY A 145 17.82 11.06 5.00
N GLU A 146 16.53 11.39 4.89
CA GLU A 146 15.51 11.18 5.94
C GLU A 146 14.60 9.97 5.66
N GLY A 147 14.65 9.42 4.44
CA GLY A 147 13.89 8.25 4.01
C GLY A 147 14.50 6.92 4.46
N SER A 148 14.10 5.83 3.79
CA SER A 148 14.62 4.48 4.07
C SER A 148 15.99 4.18 3.47
N GLN A 149 16.45 5.00 2.51
CA GLN A 149 17.80 4.90 1.96
C GLN A 149 18.84 5.21 3.06
N PRO A 150 19.80 4.30 3.33
CA PRO A 150 20.85 4.59 4.29
C PRO A 150 21.86 5.60 3.73
N PHE A 151 22.49 6.37 4.63
CA PHE A 151 23.64 7.27 4.38
C PHE A 151 24.61 7.23 5.56
N LYS A 152 25.03 6.02 5.97
CA LYS A 152 25.85 5.79 7.18
C LYS A 152 27.31 5.49 6.86
N THR A 153 27.59 4.95 5.68
CA THR A 153 28.90 4.47 5.25
C THR A 153 29.24 5.03 3.88
N GLU A 154 30.53 5.03 3.50
CA GLU A 154 30.94 5.43 2.14
C GLU A 154 30.19 4.65 1.04
N LYS A 155 30.01 3.34 1.25
CA LYS A 155 29.25 2.48 0.33
C LYS A 155 27.83 3.01 0.12
N ASP A 156 27.16 3.48 1.17
CA ASP A 156 25.81 4.02 1.05
C ASP A 156 25.77 5.28 0.16
N TYR A 157 26.79 6.13 0.25
CA TYR A 157 26.90 7.32 -0.60
C TYR A 157 27.22 6.97 -2.06
N ASP A 158 28.12 6.00 -2.28
CA ASP A 158 28.44 5.48 -3.62
C ASP A 158 27.23 4.77 -4.27
N ASP A 159 26.49 3.97 -3.50
CA ASP A 159 25.28 3.27 -3.94
C ASP A 159 24.20 4.26 -4.40
N TRP A 160 23.95 5.31 -3.62
CA TRP A 160 22.98 6.34 -3.99
C TRP A 160 23.41 7.13 -5.23
N LEU A 161 24.70 7.45 -5.39
CA LEU A 161 25.22 8.09 -6.60
C LEU A 161 24.94 7.25 -7.86
N LYS A 162 25.03 5.92 -7.78
CA LYS A 162 24.66 5.04 -8.90
C LYS A 162 23.16 5.10 -9.23
N ARG A 163 22.29 5.22 -8.23
CA ARG A 163 20.85 5.45 -8.45
C ARG A 163 20.60 6.82 -9.09
N MET A 164 21.28 7.88 -8.63
CA MET A 164 21.21 9.21 -9.24
C MET A 164 21.66 9.20 -10.70
N GLU A 165 22.69 8.43 -11.04
CA GLU A 165 23.17 8.27 -12.42
C GLU A 165 22.13 7.60 -13.33
N LYS A 166 21.32 6.68 -12.80
CA LYS A 166 20.28 5.94 -13.54
C LYS A 166 18.92 6.65 -13.61
N PHE A 167 18.65 7.57 -12.70
CA PHE A 167 17.37 8.29 -12.64
C PHE A 167 17.01 9.03 -13.95
N PRO A 168 17.93 9.73 -14.65
CA PRO A 168 17.62 10.35 -15.94
C PRO A 168 17.13 9.37 -17.00
N ASP A 169 17.65 8.14 -17.03
CA ASP A 169 17.23 7.11 -17.99
C ASP A 169 15.78 6.69 -17.72
N TRP A 170 15.42 6.49 -16.45
CA TRP A 170 14.04 6.21 -16.06
C TRP A 170 13.08 7.36 -16.46
N MET A 171 13.49 8.61 -16.25
CA MET A 171 12.69 9.78 -16.63
C MET A 171 12.49 9.89 -18.15
N ASN A 172 13.49 9.49 -18.95
CA ASN A 172 13.36 9.44 -20.41
C ASN A 172 12.38 8.34 -20.83
N ALA A 173 12.49 7.13 -20.27
CA ALA A 173 11.55 6.04 -20.52
C ALA A 173 10.11 6.41 -20.13
N ALA A 174 9.93 7.15 -19.02
CA ALA A 174 8.61 7.65 -18.63
C ALA A 174 8.03 8.64 -19.64
N ALA A 175 8.84 9.54 -20.20
CA ALA A 175 8.38 10.45 -21.26
C ALA A 175 8.02 9.70 -22.55
N GLU A 176 8.78 8.67 -22.92
CA GLU A 176 8.46 7.78 -24.05
C GLU A 176 7.16 7.02 -23.83
N ASN A 177 6.95 6.44 -22.65
CA ASN A 177 5.69 5.77 -22.34
C ASN A 177 4.49 6.72 -22.32
N PHE A 178 4.64 7.96 -21.86
CA PHE A 178 3.57 8.95 -22.01
C PHE A 178 3.25 9.25 -23.49
N ARG A 179 4.23 9.24 -24.39
CA ARG A 179 4.00 9.37 -25.85
C ARG A 179 3.28 8.15 -26.42
N GLU A 180 3.61 6.96 -25.95
CA GLU A 180 2.86 5.74 -26.28
C GLU A 180 1.41 5.85 -25.77
N GLY A 181 1.21 6.35 -24.54
CA GLY A 181 -0.11 6.65 -23.99
C GLY A 181 -0.90 7.66 -24.84
N ILE A 182 -0.25 8.73 -25.32
CA ILE A 182 -0.87 9.69 -26.27
C ILE A 182 -1.32 8.95 -27.55
N SER A 183 -0.44 8.14 -28.13
CA SER A 183 -0.71 7.41 -29.37
C SER A 183 -1.85 6.41 -29.23
N ASN A 184 -1.96 5.78 -28.05
CA ASN A 184 -3.00 4.82 -27.69
C ASN A 184 -4.24 5.46 -27.03
N LYS A 185 -4.27 6.79 -26.90
CA LYS A 185 -5.36 7.56 -26.24
C LYS A 185 -5.60 7.16 -24.77
N ILE A 186 -4.58 6.64 -24.11
CA ILE A 186 -4.56 6.36 -22.67
C ILE A 186 -3.76 7.49 -22.01
N VAL A 187 -4.47 8.56 -21.65
CA VAL A 187 -3.88 9.80 -21.12
C VAL A 187 -4.61 10.29 -19.87
N LEU A 188 -3.90 11.00 -19.01
CA LEU A 188 -4.44 11.60 -17.79
C LEU A 188 -5.39 12.78 -18.11
N PRO A 189 -6.33 13.10 -17.20
CA PRO A 189 -7.08 14.35 -17.24
C PRO A 189 -6.17 15.58 -17.14
N LYS A 190 -6.46 16.65 -17.91
CA LYS A 190 -5.73 17.94 -17.83
C LYS A 190 -5.63 18.48 -16.41
N LYS A 191 -6.71 18.35 -15.64
CA LYS A 191 -6.80 18.81 -14.25
C LYS A 191 -5.71 18.18 -13.36
N LEU A 192 -5.32 16.94 -13.64
CA LEU A 192 -4.26 16.24 -12.93
C LEU A 192 -2.87 16.65 -13.44
N VAL A 193 -2.70 16.73 -14.77
CA VAL A 193 -1.41 17.08 -15.40
C VAL A 193 -0.91 18.47 -14.98
N ILE A 194 -1.83 19.44 -14.83
CA ILE A 194 -1.49 20.79 -14.36
C ILE A 194 -0.84 20.77 -12.97
N LYS A 195 -1.15 19.77 -12.12
CA LYS A 195 -0.54 19.62 -10.78
C LYS A 195 0.84 18.98 -10.83
N MET A 196 1.11 18.15 -11.84
CA MET A 196 2.41 17.48 -12.01
C MET A 196 3.52 18.46 -12.45
N ILE A 197 3.18 19.46 -13.26
CA ILE A 197 4.15 20.44 -13.77
C ILE A 197 4.90 21.20 -12.65
N PRO A 198 4.22 21.84 -11.68
CA PRO A 198 4.91 22.52 -10.57
C PRO A 198 5.68 21.54 -9.67
N GLN A 199 5.24 20.29 -9.51
CA GLN A 199 6.01 19.28 -8.76
C GLN A 199 7.36 19.01 -9.43
N MET A 200 7.42 18.97 -10.77
CA MET A 200 8.69 18.81 -11.50
C MET A 200 9.56 20.07 -11.49
N LYS A 201 8.98 21.23 -11.16
CA LYS A 201 9.66 22.54 -11.09
C LYS A 201 9.85 23.02 -9.64
N ALA A 202 9.68 22.15 -8.66
CA ALA A 202 9.77 22.53 -7.25
C ALA A 202 11.18 23.07 -6.94
N GLU A 203 11.25 24.23 -6.28
CA GLU A 203 12.52 24.94 -6.03
C GLU A 203 13.52 24.08 -5.25
N GLU A 204 13.05 23.32 -4.26
CA GLU A 204 13.86 22.39 -3.46
C GLU A 204 14.50 21.25 -4.28
N ILE A 205 14.01 20.99 -5.49
CA ILE A 205 14.57 20.00 -6.43
C ILE A 205 15.47 20.69 -7.45
N THR A 206 15.02 21.81 -8.03
CA THR A 206 15.66 22.42 -9.21
C THR A 206 16.69 23.51 -8.88
N THR A 207 16.81 23.92 -7.62
CA THR A 207 17.78 24.94 -7.22
C THR A 207 19.23 24.43 -7.29
N THR A 208 20.14 25.27 -7.77
CA THR A 208 21.59 25.03 -7.74
C THR A 208 22.24 25.44 -6.42
N ASP A 209 21.47 26.05 -5.51
CA ASP A 209 21.89 26.30 -4.13
C ASP A 209 21.84 24.99 -3.33
N MET A 210 22.99 24.35 -3.14
CA MET A 210 23.11 23.05 -2.48
C MET A 210 22.62 23.06 -1.03
N GLU A 211 22.64 24.21 -0.35
CA GLU A 211 22.10 24.31 1.01
C GLU A 211 20.58 24.10 1.04
N LYS A 212 19.90 24.46 -0.06
CA LYS A 212 18.44 24.34 -0.22
C LYS A 212 18.00 23.09 -0.98
N ASN A 213 18.89 22.46 -1.74
CA ASN A 213 18.53 21.30 -2.55
C ASN A 213 18.29 20.06 -1.69
N ILE A 214 17.14 19.39 -1.87
CA ILE A 214 16.73 18.23 -1.08
C ILE A 214 17.71 17.05 -1.22
N PHE A 215 18.27 16.82 -2.41
CA PHE A 215 19.19 15.72 -2.69
C PHE A 215 20.59 15.92 -2.06
N TYR A 216 20.88 17.13 -1.57
CA TYR A 216 22.11 17.43 -0.83
C TYR A 216 21.95 17.20 0.68
N GLY A 217 20.75 16.80 1.13
CA GLY A 217 20.45 16.47 2.52
C GLY A 217 21.47 15.57 3.22
N PRO A 218 21.89 14.44 2.61
CA PRO A 218 22.91 13.56 3.19
C PRO A 218 24.26 14.24 3.43
N VAL A 219 24.70 15.08 2.49
CA VAL A 219 25.97 15.81 2.57
C VAL A 219 25.95 16.84 3.69
N LYS A 220 24.80 17.48 3.95
CA LYS A 220 24.61 18.39 5.09
C LYS A 220 24.71 17.67 6.45
N LYS A 221 24.59 16.35 6.47
CA LYS A 221 24.49 15.52 7.68
C LYS A 221 25.44 14.32 7.64
N PHE A 222 26.70 14.54 7.26
CA PHE A 222 27.70 13.47 7.28
C PHE A 222 27.78 12.77 8.64
N PRO A 223 27.89 11.43 8.67
CA PRO A 223 28.21 10.69 9.87
C PRO A 223 29.52 11.19 10.52
N LYS A 224 29.56 11.22 11.86
CA LYS A 224 30.72 11.75 12.63
C LYS A 224 32.05 11.07 12.31
N ASN A 225 32.03 9.85 11.77
CA ASN A 225 33.21 9.07 11.40
C ASN A 225 33.76 9.38 9.99
N PHE A 226 33.14 10.27 9.21
CA PHE A 226 33.68 10.70 7.92
C PHE A 226 34.85 11.67 8.12
N THR A 227 35.99 11.37 7.51
CA THR A 227 37.14 12.27 7.41
C THR A 227 36.84 13.46 6.51
N LYS A 228 37.60 14.56 6.67
CA LYS A 228 37.45 15.73 5.80
C LYS A 228 37.60 15.40 4.31
N ALA A 229 38.55 14.53 3.95
CA ALA A 229 38.74 14.09 2.57
C ALA A 229 37.51 13.34 2.01
N GLN A 230 36.86 12.49 2.81
CA GLN A 230 35.61 11.82 2.40
C GLN A 230 34.46 12.83 2.27
N GLN A 231 34.34 13.77 3.21
CA GLN A 231 33.33 14.82 3.15
C GLN A 231 33.50 15.66 1.87
N ASP A 232 34.72 16.07 1.55
CA ASP A 232 35.02 16.86 0.36
C ASP A 232 34.75 16.06 -0.93
N LYS A 233 35.13 14.76 -0.97
CA LYS A 233 34.81 13.84 -2.07
C LYS A 233 33.31 13.81 -2.35
N TYR A 234 32.49 13.45 -1.35
CA TYR A 234 31.05 13.27 -1.58
C TYR A 234 30.31 14.60 -1.76
N SER A 235 30.78 15.69 -1.15
CA SER A 235 30.23 17.03 -1.43
C SER A 235 30.36 17.37 -2.91
N ALA A 236 31.55 17.17 -3.49
CA ALA A 236 31.79 17.42 -4.90
C ALA A 236 30.98 16.48 -5.80
N LEU A 237 30.98 15.17 -5.52
CA LEU A 237 30.25 14.18 -6.33
C LEU A 237 28.73 14.40 -6.32
N TYR A 238 28.15 14.73 -5.17
CA TYR A 238 26.71 14.99 -5.07
C TYR A 238 26.33 16.30 -5.73
N ALA A 239 27.11 17.38 -5.53
CA ALA A 239 26.87 18.63 -6.24
C ALA A 239 26.91 18.43 -7.76
N ASP A 240 27.86 17.64 -8.25
CA ASP A 240 27.98 17.28 -9.67
C ASP A 240 26.76 16.49 -10.18
N ALA A 241 26.40 15.41 -9.48
CA ALA A 241 25.26 14.57 -9.85
C ALA A 241 23.93 15.35 -9.80
N ILE A 242 23.72 16.19 -8.79
CA ILE A 242 22.52 17.03 -8.68
C ILE A 242 22.44 18.00 -9.86
N THR A 243 23.52 18.75 -10.12
CA THR A 243 23.52 19.82 -11.14
C THR A 243 23.51 19.27 -12.56
N LYS A 244 24.21 18.17 -12.84
CA LYS A 244 24.35 17.63 -14.19
C LYS A 244 23.33 16.55 -14.55
N LYS A 245 22.73 15.87 -13.57
CA LYS A 245 21.82 14.73 -13.82
C LYS A 245 20.41 15.00 -13.31
N ILE A 246 20.27 15.31 -12.02
CA ILE A 246 18.95 15.40 -11.37
C ILE A 246 18.17 16.64 -11.82
N ILE A 247 18.74 17.84 -11.68
CA ILE A 247 18.07 19.09 -12.06
C ILE A 247 17.64 19.06 -13.55
N PRO A 248 18.51 18.65 -14.51
CA PRO A 248 18.11 18.53 -15.91
C PRO A 248 17.00 17.51 -16.16
N ALA A 249 17.01 16.36 -15.47
CA ALA A 249 15.98 15.33 -15.63
C ALA A 249 14.59 15.84 -15.23
N TYR A 250 14.48 16.49 -14.07
CA TYR A 250 13.23 17.11 -13.61
C TYR A 250 12.79 18.26 -14.53
N THR A 251 13.71 19.14 -14.91
CA THR A 251 13.42 20.28 -15.79
C THR A 251 12.91 19.83 -17.15
N LYS A 252 13.55 18.79 -17.74
CA LYS A 252 13.13 18.20 -19.02
C LYS A 252 11.73 17.58 -18.92
N MET A 253 11.44 16.84 -17.85
CA MET A 253 10.11 16.26 -17.64
C MET A 253 9.04 17.32 -17.41
N GLY A 254 9.31 18.36 -16.62
CA GLY A 254 8.39 19.48 -16.44
C GLY A 254 8.07 20.18 -17.76
N ALA A 255 9.07 20.39 -18.62
CA ALA A 255 8.89 20.96 -19.95
C ALA A 255 8.10 20.02 -20.89
N PHE A 256 8.37 18.71 -20.84
CA PHE A 256 7.61 17.70 -21.59
C PHE A 256 6.13 17.68 -21.18
N LEU A 257 5.85 17.62 -19.88
CA LEU A 257 4.50 17.63 -19.34
C LEU A 257 3.73 18.88 -19.78
N GLU A 258 4.38 20.05 -19.72
CA GLU A 258 3.78 21.33 -20.09
C GLU A 258 3.56 21.51 -21.59
N LYS A 259 4.57 21.19 -22.41
CA LYS A 259 4.57 21.52 -23.84
C LYS A 259 4.05 20.41 -24.75
N GLU A 260 4.17 19.16 -24.32
CA GLU A 260 3.84 17.99 -25.15
C GLU A 260 2.64 17.22 -24.58
N TYR A 261 2.66 16.87 -23.29
CA TYR A 261 1.62 16.01 -22.70
C TYR A 261 0.32 16.77 -22.38
N LEU A 262 0.39 17.92 -21.71
CA LEU A 262 -0.78 18.70 -21.31
C LEU A 262 -1.71 19.08 -22.48
N PRO A 263 -1.21 19.50 -23.66
CA PRO A 263 -2.07 19.75 -24.82
C PRO A 263 -2.81 18.52 -25.35
N LYS A 264 -2.36 17.31 -25.00
CA LYS A 264 -2.94 16.01 -25.40
C LYS A 264 -3.73 15.32 -24.30
N ALA A 265 -3.63 15.81 -23.06
CA ALA A 265 -4.39 15.31 -21.92
C ALA A 265 -5.90 15.50 -22.13
N ARG A 266 -6.71 14.61 -21.55
CA ARG A 266 -8.16 14.58 -21.75
C ARG A 266 -8.91 15.57 -20.85
N ASP A 267 -10.08 16.01 -21.28
CA ASP A 267 -10.97 16.87 -20.47
C ASP A 267 -11.91 16.09 -19.55
N THR A 268 -12.11 14.80 -19.83
CA THR A 268 -12.95 13.90 -19.05
C THR A 268 -12.31 13.54 -17.71
N ASP A 269 -13.12 13.10 -16.74
CA ASP A 269 -12.66 12.88 -15.37
C ASP A 269 -12.34 11.39 -15.10
N GLY A 270 -13.29 10.50 -15.39
CA GLY A 270 -13.22 9.06 -15.10
C GLY A 270 -12.50 8.19 -16.13
N TYR A 271 -12.20 6.94 -15.74
CA TYR A 271 -11.53 5.97 -16.61
C TYR A 271 -12.45 5.43 -17.71
N ASN A 272 -13.78 5.43 -17.51
CA ASN A 272 -14.78 5.08 -18.54
C ASN A 272 -14.57 5.77 -19.90
N SER A 273 -13.90 6.93 -19.91
CA SER A 273 -13.64 7.71 -21.12
C SER A 273 -12.39 7.27 -21.89
N LEU A 274 -11.59 6.35 -21.34
CA LEU A 274 -10.42 5.76 -22.00
C LEU A 274 -10.85 4.59 -22.90
N PRO A 275 -10.04 4.22 -23.90
CA PRO A 275 -10.21 2.93 -24.60
C PRO A 275 -10.21 1.77 -23.59
N ASN A 276 -11.20 0.88 -23.67
CA ASN A 276 -11.44 -0.20 -22.70
C ASN A 276 -11.55 0.27 -21.23
N GLY A 277 -11.94 1.53 -21.02
CA GLY A 277 -11.94 2.18 -19.72
C GLY A 277 -12.77 1.49 -18.64
N ASN A 278 -13.89 0.88 -19.03
CA ASN A 278 -14.76 0.13 -18.12
C ASN A 278 -14.10 -1.17 -17.66
N GLU A 279 -13.41 -1.88 -18.56
CA GLU A 279 -12.64 -3.09 -18.26
C GLU A 279 -11.47 -2.75 -17.32
N ILE A 280 -10.73 -1.69 -17.64
CA ILE A 280 -9.63 -1.18 -16.81
C ILE A 280 -10.13 -0.85 -15.40
N TYR A 281 -11.25 -0.13 -15.27
CA TYR A 281 -11.78 0.21 -13.96
C TYR A 281 -12.29 -1.00 -13.18
N ARG A 282 -12.96 -1.96 -13.84
CA ARG A 282 -13.35 -3.22 -13.20
C ARG A 282 -12.15 -3.99 -12.67
N TYR A 283 -11.05 -4.03 -13.43
CA TYR A 283 -9.79 -4.60 -12.96
C TYR A 283 -9.27 -3.89 -11.71
N TYR A 284 -9.16 -2.56 -11.72
CA TYR A 284 -8.68 -1.83 -10.54
C TYR A 284 -9.58 -1.98 -9.32
N ALA A 285 -10.90 -1.92 -9.49
CA ALA A 285 -11.85 -2.16 -8.42
C ALA A 285 -11.68 -3.58 -7.83
N LYS A 286 -11.50 -4.59 -8.67
CA LYS A 286 -11.21 -5.97 -8.25
C LYS A 286 -9.86 -6.08 -7.53
N SER A 287 -8.79 -5.54 -8.10
CA SER A 287 -7.43 -5.62 -7.53
C SER A 287 -7.37 -4.94 -6.16
N TRP A 288 -7.90 -3.72 -6.04
CA TRP A 288 -7.90 -2.96 -4.78
C TRP A 288 -8.85 -3.50 -3.71
N THR A 289 -10.00 -4.06 -4.10
CA THR A 289 -10.95 -4.64 -3.15
C THR A 289 -10.66 -6.11 -2.86
N THR A 290 -9.95 -6.80 -3.74
CA THR A 290 -9.74 -8.26 -3.74
C THR A 290 -11.05 -9.07 -3.72
N THR A 291 -12.11 -8.50 -4.28
CA THR A 291 -13.44 -9.12 -4.39
C THR A 291 -13.91 -9.18 -5.83
N LYS A 292 -14.98 -9.94 -6.09
CA LYS A 292 -15.67 -9.98 -7.39
C LYS A 292 -16.82 -8.98 -7.52
N LYS A 293 -16.95 -8.04 -6.57
CA LYS A 293 -18.03 -7.04 -6.60
C LYS A 293 -17.85 -6.13 -7.81
N THR A 294 -18.94 -5.90 -8.53
CA THR A 294 -18.99 -4.93 -9.62
C THR A 294 -18.95 -3.49 -9.09
N PRO A 295 -18.45 -2.52 -9.88
CA PRO A 295 -18.55 -1.10 -9.54
C PRO A 295 -19.96 -0.65 -9.11
N GLU A 296 -20.99 -1.16 -9.77
CA GLU A 296 -22.39 -0.83 -9.49
C GLU A 296 -22.83 -1.37 -8.12
N GLU A 297 -22.44 -2.59 -7.75
CA GLU A 297 -22.68 -3.14 -6.42
C GLU A 297 -21.95 -2.35 -5.34
N ILE A 298 -20.70 -1.94 -5.59
CA ILE A 298 -19.90 -1.14 -4.66
C ILE A 298 -20.53 0.25 -4.48
N ASN A 299 -20.98 0.89 -5.56
CA ASN A 299 -21.69 2.18 -5.50
C ASN A 299 -22.95 2.08 -4.65
N LYS A 300 -23.77 1.04 -4.89
CA LYS A 300 -24.99 0.79 -4.12
C LYS A 300 -24.70 0.60 -2.62
N ILE A 301 -23.66 -0.16 -2.28
CA ILE A 301 -23.19 -0.30 -0.90
C ILE A 301 -22.81 1.07 -0.33
N GLY A 302 -22.06 1.88 -1.09
CA GLY A 302 -21.69 3.24 -0.70
C GLY A 302 -22.89 4.11 -0.36
N LEU A 303 -23.89 4.17 -1.23
CA LEU A 303 -25.12 4.95 -1.01
C LEU A 303 -25.89 4.49 0.24
N GLN A 304 -25.96 3.17 0.47
CA GLN A 304 -26.59 2.62 1.67
C GLN A 304 -25.82 2.99 2.95
N GLN A 305 -24.49 2.94 2.91
CA GLN A 305 -23.65 3.33 4.04
C GLN A 305 -23.77 4.83 4.34
N VAL A 306 -23.79 5.69 3.30
CA VAL A 306 -23.98 7.14 3.47
C VAL A 306 -25.34 7.42 4.12
N ALA A 307 -26.43 6.82 3.63
CA ALA A 307 -27.76 7.03 4.20
C ALA A 307 -27.82 6.61 5.69
N MET A 308 -27.26 5.45 6.03
CA MET A 308 -27.19 4.98 7.41
C MET A 308 -26.39 5.94 8.30
N LEU A 309 -25.22 6.40 7.85
CA LEU A 309 -24.35 7.28 8.62
C LEU A 309 -24.96 8.67 8.79
N ARG A 310 -25.65 9.21 7.79
CA ARG A 310 -26.40 10.47 7.91
C ARG A 310 -27.47 10.37 9.00
N ALA A 311 -28.19 9.25 9.09
CA ALA A 311 -29.18 9.04 10.15
C ALA A 311 -28.55 9.01 11.55
N GLU A 312 -27.34 8.44 11.70
CA GLU A 312 -26.60 8.49 12.96
C GLU A 312 -26.08 9.89 13.30
N MET A 313 -25.59 10.63 12.30
CA MET A 313 -25.15 12.02 12.49
C MET A 313 -26.31 12.92 12.95
N GLU A 314 -27.54 12.67 12.48
CA GLU A 314 -28.70 13.42 12.97
C GLU A 314 -29.04 13.18 14.43
N LYS A 315 -28.79 11.98 14.95
CA LYS A 315 -28.92 11.73 16.38
C LYS A 315 -27.89 12.53 17.16
N VAL A 316 -26.66 12.65 16.67
CA VAL A 316 -25.61 13.47 17.29
C VAL A 316 -25.97 14.96 17.23
N LYS A 317 -26.47 15.45 16.08
CA LYS A 317 -26.97 16.82 15.93
C LYS A 317 -28.02 17.16 16.99
N GLN A 318 -28.97 16.24 17.21
CA GLN A 318 -30.00 16.37 18.23
C GLN A 318 -29.41 16.39 19.65
N GLN A 319 -28.43 15.53 19.95
CA GLN A 319 -27.75 15.49 21.26
C GLN A 319 -26.97 16.78 21.56
N VAL A 320 -26.35 17.38 20.55
CA VAL A 320 -25.67 18.68 20.66
C VAL A 320 -26.66 19.84 20.80
N GLY A 321 -27.94 19.63 20.45
CA GLY A 321 -28.98 20.65 20.49
C GLY A 321 -28.89 21.65 19.33
N PHE A 322 -28.26 21.28 18.21
CA PHE A 322 -28.11 22.16 17.05
C PHE A 322 -29.42 22.24 16.23
N THR A 323 -29.87 23.46 15.97
CA THR A 323 -31.05 23.75 15.13
C THR A 323 -30.61 24.07 13.70
N GLY A 324 -31.28 23.49 12.70
CA GLY A 324 -30.89 23.57 11.29
C GLY A 324 -30.78 22.20 10.62
N THR A 325 -30.29 22.18 9.38
CA THR A 325 -30.02 20.99 8.56
C THR A 325 -28.77 20.23 9.03
N LEU A 326 -28.61 18.99 8.56
CA LEU A 326 -27.40 18.20 8.82
C LEU A 326 -26.16 18.85 8.19
N GLU A 327 -26.28 19.39 6.99
CA GLU A 327 -25.21 20.08 6.26
C GLU A 327 -24.71 21.31 7.03
N GLU A 328 -25.63 22.09 7.61
CA GLU A 328 -25.29 23.21 8.48
C GLU A 328 -24.57 22.72 9.73
N PHE A 329 -25.01 21.61 10.34
CA PHE A 329 -24.34 21.02 11.50
C PHE A 329 -22.92 20.51 11.18
N ILE A 330 -22.74 19.80 10.06
CA ILE A 330 -21.43 19.30 9.60
C ILE A 330 -20.44 20.46 9.41
N ASN A 331 -20.90 21.62 8.93
CA ASN A 331 -20.06 22.80 8.82
C ASN A 331 -19.85 23.52 10.16
N PHE A 332 -20.88 23.60 11.00
CA PHE A 332 -20.80 24.23 12.33
C PHE A 332 -19.71 23.60 13.20
N VAL A 333 -19.63 22.26 13.23
CA VAL A 333 -18.66 21.57 14.08
C VAL A 333 -17.20 21.81 13.68
N LYS A 334 -16.92 22.33 12.47
CA LYS A 334 -15.57 22.76 12.06
C LYS A 334 -15.05 23.91 12.89
N THR A 335 -15.93 24.82 13.27
CA THR A 335 -15.59 26.12 13.85
C THR A 335 -16.04 26.28 15.29
N ASP A 336 -16.81 25.32 15.82
CA ASP A 336 -17.25 25.36 17.21
C ASP A 336 -16.04 25.24 18.15
N PRO A 337 -15.77 26.26 19.00
CA PRO A 337 -14.68 26.20 19.98
C PRO A 337 -14.75 24.99 20.92
N LYS A 338 -15.95 24.41 21.15
CA LYS A 338 -16.10 23.18 21.94
C LYS A 338 -15.42 21.97 21.28
N ALA A 339 -15.28 21.99 19.96
CA ALA A 339 -14.60 20.95 19.20
C ALA A 339 -13.06 21.11 19.19
N MET A 340 -12.53 22.25 19.68
CA MET A 340 -11.10 22.58 19.70
C MET A 340 -10.59 22.79 21.14
N PRO A 341 -10.56 21.71 21.97
CA PRO A 341 -10.27 21.82 23.39
C PRO A 341 -8.79 22.12 23.70
N TYR A 342 -7.89 21.95 22.73
CA TYR A 342 -6.44 22.06 22.94
C TYR A 342 -5.89 23.44 22.56
N LYS A 343 -4.72 23.77 23.09
CA LYS A 343 -3.96 25.01 22.86
C LYS A 343 -2.52 24.75 22.46
N THR A 344 -1.94 23.62 22.85
CA THR A 344 -0.54 23.29 22.58
C THR A 344 -0.40 21.91 21.94
N SER A 345 0.69 21.68 21.19
CA SER A 345 0.96 20.35 20.63
C SER A 345 1.01 19.28 21.71
N LYS A 346 1.57 19.62 22.88
CA LYS A 346 1.67 18.70 24.02
C LYS A 346 0.30 18.24 24.47
N GLU A 347 -0.68 19.13 24.59
CA GLU A 347 -2.04 18.76 24.99
C GLU A 347 -2.71 17.81 23.99
N VAL A 348 -2.51 18.02 22.68
CA VAL A 348 -3.03 17.12 21.64
C VAL A 348 -2.40 15.73 21.76
N LEU A 349 -1.06 15.67 21.90
CA LEU A 349 -0.34 14.41 22.08
C LEU A 349 -0.71 13.71 23.40
N ASP A 350 -0.91 14.46 24.48
CA ASP A 350 -1.40 13.93 25.77
C ASP A 350 -2.82 13.37 25.63
N GLY A 351 -3.67 14.00 24.81
CA GLY A 351 -5.00 13.47 24.46
C GLY A 351 -4.92 12.10 23.77
N PHE A 352 -4.01 11.92 22.81
CA PHE A 352 -3.78 10.61 22.19
C PHE A 352 -3.23 9.57 23.17
N ASN A 353 -2.31 9.97 24.05
CA ASN A 353 -1.82 9.09 25.12
C ASN A 353 -2.94 8.73 26.12
N GLY A 354 -3.89 9.64 26.37
CA GLY A 354 -5.08 9.38 27.16
C GLY A 354 -5.97 8.30 26.54
N ILE A 355 -6.12 8.29 25.21
CA ILE A 355 -6.84 7.23 24.48
C ILE A 355 -6.13 5.89 24.69
N LEU A 356 -4.80 5.84 24.50
CA LEU A 356 -4.01 4.63 24.75
C LEU A 356 -4.21 4.09 26.17
N ALA A 357 -4.10 4.96 27.18
CA ALA A 357 -4.31 4.60 28.58
C ALA A 357 -5.74 4.04 28.83
N LYS A 358 -6.75 4.64 28.19
CA LYS A 358 -8.16 4.24 28.32
C LYS A 358 -8.46 2.87 27.71
N ILE A 359 -7.90 2.57 26.53
CA ILE A 359 -8.16 1.30 25.84
C ILE A 359 -7.33 0.13 26.41
N THR A 360 -6.13 0.42 26.94
CA THR A 360 -5.14 -0.61 27.34
C THR A 360 -5.71 -1.71 28.25
N PRO A 361 -6.46 -1.41 29.32
CA PRO A 361 -7.03 -2.43 30.21
C PRO A 361 -7.99 -3.41 29.51
N LYS A 362 -8.63 -2.96 28.43
CA LYS A 362 -9.62 -3.74 27.67
C LYS A 362 -9.03 -4.47 26.46
N LEU A 363 -7.80 -4.15 26.03
CA LEU A 363 -7.19 -4.80 24.86
C LEU A 363 -7.19 -6.34 24.98
N LYS A 364 -6.92 -6.87 26.18
CA LYS A 364 -6.91 -8.32 26.45
C LYS A 364 -8.25 -9.01 26.27
N THR A 365 -9.37 -8.27 26.26
CA THR A 365 -10.70 -8.86 26.00
C THR A 365 -10.95 -9.04 24.51
N MET A 366 -10.16 -8.39 23.65
CA MET A 366 -10.32 -8.39 22.19
C MET A 366 -9.10 -8.95 21.45
N PHE A 367 -7.97 -9.14 22.12
CA PHE A 367 -6.72 -9.63 21.52
C PHE A 367 -5.99 -10.50 22.54
N SER A 368 -5.59 -11.71 22.16
CA SER A 368 -4.72 -12.53 23.02
C SER A 368 -3.24 -12.35 22.67
N VAL A 369 -2.95 -11.90 21.45
CA VAL A 369 -1.60 -11.62 20.97
C VAL A 369 -1.39 -10.11 20.82
N THR A 370 -0.30 -9.60 21.38
CA THR A 370 0.10 -8.18 21.30
C THR A 370 1.47 -8.04 20.64
N PRO A 371 1.72 -7.00 19.82
CA PRO A 371 3.05 -6.72 19.27
C PRO A 371 4.15 -6.64 20.33
N LYS A 372 5.34 -7.13 19.98
CA LYS A 372 6.59 -6.89 20.73
C LYS A 372 7.26 -5.58 20.31
N THR A 373 7.03 -5.17 19.07
CA THR A 373 7.51 -3.92 18.48
C THR A 373 7.02 -2.76 19.33
N LYS A 374 7.94 -1.89 19.73
CA LYS A 374 7.59 -0.71 20.53
C LYS A 374 6.72 0.24 19.71
N PHE A 375 5.92 1.05 20.40
CA PHE A 375 5.02 2.04 19.82
C PHE A 375 5.28 3.42 20.40
N GLU A 376 5.22 4.45 19.55
CA GLU A 376 5.34 5.85 19.96
C GLU A 376 4.34 6.75 19.22
N ILE A 377 3.98 7.86 19.85
CA ILE A 377 3.18 8.94 19.25
C ILE A 377 4.08 10.17 19.15
N ARG A 378 4.20 10.75 17.95
CA ARG A 378 5.09 11.89 17.70
C ARG A 378 4.37 12.99 16.92
N GLN A 379 4.74 14.24 17.19
CA GLN A 379 4.43 15.32 16.26
C GLN A 379 5.29 15.16 15.00
N THR A 380 4.70 15.42 13.84
CA THR A 380 5.41 15.45 12.56
C THR A 380 6.51 16.51 12.56
N GLU A 381 7.66 16.20 11.97
CA GLU A 381 8.80 17.11 11.91
C GLU A 381 8.44 18.42 11.17
N LYS A 382 8.82 19.57 11.75
CA LYS A 382 8.37 20.91 11.31
C LYS A 382 8.59 21.21 9.83
N PHE A 383 9.67 20.69 9.23
CA PHE A 383 10.00 20.93 7.83
C PHE A 383 9.05 20.24 6.84
N ARG A 384 8.36 19.17 7.25
CA ARG A 384 7.39 18.44 6.42
C ARG A 384 5.95 18.54 6.93
N GLU A 385 5.74 19.15 8.09
CA GLU A 385 4.46 19.18 8.79
C GLU A 385 3.33 19.82 7.97
N ALA A 386 3.61 20.89 7.22
CA ALA A 386 2.59 21.64 6.48
C ALA A 386 1.92 20.83 5.35
N SER A 387 2.61 19.81 4.82
CA SER A 387 2.12 18.94 3.74
C SER A 387 1.86 17.49 4.19
N ALA A 388 2.20 17.15 5.43
CA ALA A 388 2.02 15.81 5.97
C ALA A 388 0.57 15.52 6.35
N SER A 389 0.17 14.26 6.21
CA SER A 389 -1.04 13.72 6.82
C SER A 389 -0.69 12.98 8.10
N ALA A 390 -1.67 12.76 8.97
CA ALA A 390 -1.52 11.81 10.07
C ALA A 390 -1.26 10.42 9.48
N GLU A 391 -0.27 9.69 10.02
CA GLU A 391 0.18 8.42 9.42
C GLU A 391 0.84 7.51 10.45
N TYR A 392 0.70 6.21 10.26
CA TYR A 392 1.54 5.20 10.90
C TYR A 392 2.77 4.86 10.06
N ILE A 393 3.95 5.04 10.65
CA ILE A 393 5.21 4.56 10.11
C ILE A 393 5.63 3.29 10.85
N GLN A 394 5.75 2.20 10.09
CA GLN A 394 6.10 0.89 10.62
C GLN A 394 7.51 0.83 11.25
N GLY A 395 7.60 0.07 12.35
CA GLY A 395 8.87 -0.31 12.97
C GLY A 395 9.70 -1.20 12.05
N THR A 396 10.94 -1.50 12.47
CA THR A 396 11.77 -2.48 11.76
C THR A 396 11.50 -3.89 12.27
N PRO A 397 11.61 -4.94 11.43
CA PRO A 397 11.37 -6.33 11.85
C PRO A 397 12.29 -6.83 12.98
N ASP A 398 13.45 -6.17 13.15
CA ASP A 398 14.40 -6.45 14.24
C ASP A 398 14.09 -5.68 15.54
N GLY A 399 13.02 -4.88 15.56
CA GLY A 399 12.56 -4.10 16.72
C GLY A 399 13.43 -2.90 17.09
N LYS A 400 14.46 -2.56 16.30
CA LYS A 400 15.34 -1.42 16.60
C LYS A 400 14.65 -0.07 16.41
N ARG A 401 13.77 0.06 15.40
CA ARG A 401 12.91 1.22 15.21
C ARG A 401 11.50 0.89 15.71
N PRO A 402 10.90 1.72 16.59
CA PRO A 402 9.50 1.55 16.99
C PRO A 402 8.57 1.81 15.80
N GLY A 403 7.34 1.30 15.88
CA GLY A 403 6.24 1.84 15.10
C GLY A 403 5.84 3.21 15.65
N ILE A 404 5.58 4.17 14.77
CA ILE A 404 5.33 5.55 15.16
C ILE A 404 4.03 6.03 14.53
N PHE A 405 3.10 6.51 15.35
CA PHE A 405 1.99 7.32 14.90
C PHE A 405 2.41 8.79 14.85
N TYR A 406 2.53 9.33 13.64
CA TYR A 406 2.86 10.72 13.40
C TYR A 406 1.60 11.57 13.25
N MET A 407 1.59 12.72 13.92
CA MET A 407 0.50 13.68 13.90
C MET A 407 1.01 15.07 13.50
N PRO A 408 0.60 15.62 12.33
CA PRO A 408 0.90 16.99 11.96
C PRO A 408 0.05 17.97 12.78
N LEU A 409 0.70 18.93 13.44
CA LEU A 409 0.08 19.95 14.28
C LEU A 409 0.62 21.35 13.91
N PRO A 410 0.32 21.85 12.68
CA PRO A 410 0.76 23.17 12.25
C PRO A 410 0.18 24.28 13.13
N ASP A 411 -1.07 24.12 13.57
CA ASP A 411 -1.73 24.97 14.55
C ASP A 411 -2.51 24.09 15.56
N PRO A 412 -1.93 23.76 16.73
CA PRO A 412 -2.56 22.88 17.69
C PRO A 412 -3.84 23.48 18.30
N ALA A 413 -3.99 24.81 18.30
CA ALA A 413 -5.20 25.47 18.81
C ALA A 413 -6.41 25.28 17.87
N LYS A 414 -6.15 24.87 16.62
CA LYS A 414 -7.18 24.51 15.63
C LYS A 414 -7.40 23.01 15.51
N PHE A 415 -6.73 22.19 16.32
CA PHE A 415 -6.96 20.75 16.30
C PHE A 415 -8.41 20.46 16.72
N ASN A 416 -9.18 19.89 15.80
CA ASN A 416 -10.61 19.68 15.96
C ASN A 416 -10.90 18.19 16.20
N VAL A 417 -11.47 17.83 17.34
CA VAL A 417 -11.73 16.41 17.69
C VAL A 417 -12.75 15.73 16.76
N THR A 418 -13.58 16.51 16.06
CA THR A 418 -14.54 16.02 15.06
C THR A 418 -13.90 15.64 13.73
N SER A 419 -12.59 15.83 13.58
CA SER A 419 -11.78 15.18 12.53
C SER A 419 -11.38 13.74 12.91
N GLY A 420 -11.94 13.19 13.99
CA GLY A 420 -11.83 11.77 14.31
C GLY A 420 -10.67 11.40 15.25
N MET A 421 -10.37 12.20 16.27
CA MET A 421 -9.21 11.92 17.15
C MET A 421 -9.16 10.48 17.71
N GLU A 422 -10.28 9.99 18.24
CA GLU A 422 -10.36 8.62 18.79
C GLU A 422 -10.39 7.54 17.70
N SER A 423 -11.10 7.75 16.58
CA SER A 423 -11.12 6.82 15.44
C SER A 423 -9.77 6.73 14.75
N LEU A 424 -9.14 7.86 14.49
CA LEU A 424 -7.80 7.94 13.91
C LEU A 424 -6.76 7.23 14.77
N PHE A 425 -6.85 7.36 16.11
CA PHE A 425 -5.98 6.58 16.98
C PHE A 425 -6.20 5.07 16.82
N LEU A 426 -7.46 4.60 16.80
CA LEU A 426 -7.73 3.18 16.58
C LEU A 426 -7.31 2.71 15.18
N HIS A 427 -7.27 3.61 14.19
CA HIS A 427 -6.90 3.34 12.80
C HIS A 427 -5.37 3.23 12.62
N GLU A 428 -4.63 4.29 12.95
CA GLU A 428 -3.18 4.38 12.74
C GLU A 428 -2.39 3.63 13.81
N ALA A 429 -2.85 3.71 15.06
CA ALA A 429 -2.14 3.18 16.20
C ALA A 429 -2.70 1.82 16.63
N ILE A 430 -3.28 1.76 17.82
CA ILE A 430 -3.63 0.51 18.50
C ILE A 430 -5.16 0.42 18.60
N PRO A 431 -5.82 -0.65 18.12
CA PRO A 431 -5.26 -1.90 17.56
C PRO A 431 -5.22 -1.94 16.01
N GLY A 432 -5.18 -0.79 15.33
CA GLY A 432 -5.18 -0.72 13.87
C GLY A 432 -3.83 -1.10 13.23
N HIS A 433 -3.25 -0.19 12.45
CA HIS A 433 -2.04 -0.47 11.66
C HIS A 433 -0.86 -0.94 12.51
N HIS A 434 -0.66 -0.39 13.72
CA HIS A 434 0.44 -0.85 14.57
C HIS A 434 0.32 -2.35 14.90
N TYR A 435 -0.86 -2.83 15.29
CA TYR A 435 -1.06 -4.25 15.62
C TYR A 435 -0.91 -5.11 14.37
N GLN A 436 -1.59 -4.74 13.29
CA GLN A 436 -1.59 -5.54 12.08
C GLN A 436 -0.18 -5.68 11.48
N VAL A 437 0.50 -4.56 11.24
CA VAL A 437 1.82 -4.58 10.61
C VAL A 437 2.86 -5.23 11.51
N SER A 438 2.86 -4.91 12.82
CA SER A 438 3.88 -5.44 13.73
C SER A 438 3.74 -6.94 13.94
N LEU A 439 2.51 -7.46 14.13
CA LEU A 439 2.30 -8.91 14.29
C LEU A 439 2.65 -9.67 13.01
N GLN A 440 2.33 -9.11 11.84
CA GLN A 440 2.74 -9.67 10.56
C GLN A 440 4.27 -9.71 10.45
N GLN A 441 4.96 -8.60 10.74
CA GLN A 441 6.42 -8.53 10.67
C GLN A 441 7.11 -9.36 11.75
N GLU A 442 6.52 -9.60 12.91
CA GLU A 442 7.12 -10.42 13.97
C GLU A 442 7.00 -11.92 13.69
N ASN A 443 6.05 -12.33 12.85
CA ASN A 443 5.80 -13.73 12.54
C ASN A 443 6.82 -14.29 11.55
N THR A 444 7.93 -14.84 12.07
CA THR A 444 8.99 -15.49 11.28
C THR A 444 8.59 -16.81 10.63
N LYS A 445 7.41 -17.35 10.95
CA LYS A 445 6.86 -18.54 10.28
C LYS A 445 6.25 -18.19 8.91
N LEU A 446 5.94 -16.93 8.66
CA LEU A 446 5.41 -16.50 7.37
C LEU A 446 6.52 -16.47 6.32
N PRO A 447 6.26 -16.95 5.10
CA PRO A 447 7.10 -16.65 3.96
C PRO A 447 7.29 -15.14 3.83
N LYS A 448 8.52 -14.70 3.48
CA LYS A 448 8.86 -13.28 3.46
C LYS A 448 7.92 -12.45 2.58
N PHE A 449 7.47 -12.98 1.44
CA PHE A 449 6.54 -12.26 0.56
C PHE A 449 5.18 -11.96 1.22
N MET A 450 4.72 -12.79 2.16
CA MET A 450 3.53 -12.51 2.97
C MET A 450 3.88 -11.63 4.17
N ARG A 451 5.03 -11.88 4.81
CA ARG A 451 5.52 -11.09 5.95
C ARG A 451 5.67 -9.60 5.60
N PHE A 452 6.03 -9.28 4.36
CA PHE A 452 6.17 -7.92 3.85
C PHE A 452 5.12 -7.55 2.78
N GLY A 453 4.13 -8.42 2.56
CA GLY A 453 3.07 -8.21 1.58
C GLY A 453 1.98 -7.27 2.07
N TRP A 454 1.30 -6.63 1.11
CA TRP A 454 0.20 -5.70 1.38
C TRP A 454 -0.97 -5.91 0.42
N PHE A 455 -2.18 -5.94 0.99
CA PHE A 455 -3.44 -5.91 0.23
C PHE A 455 -4.29 -4.78 0.80
N GLY A 456 -4.59 -3.77 -0.02
CA GLY A 456 -5.26 -2.53 0.43
C GLY A 456 -6.56 -2.82 1.17
N ALA A 457 -7.44 -3.66 0.61
CA ALA A 457 -8.69 -4.01 1.27
C ALA A 457 -8.54 -4.71 2.62
N TYR A 458 -7.49 -5.53 2.81
CA TYR A 458 -7.24 -6.16 4.10
C TYR A 458 -6.68 -5.15 5.10
N GLY A 459 -5.57 -4.48 4.74
CA GLY A 459 -4.84 -3.63 5.67
C GLY A 459 -5.65 -2.40 6.10
N GLU A 460 -6.21 -1.69 5.11
CA GLU A 460 -7.09 -0.55 5.36
C GLU A 460 -8.44 -0.98 5.94
N GLY A 461 -8.94 -2.14 5.51
CA GLY A 461 -10.16 -2.72 6.04
C GLY A 461 -10.04 -3.08 7.52
N TRP A 462 -8.89 -3.61 7.95
CA TRP A 462 -8.59 -3.91 9.34
C TRP A 462 -8.59 -2.63 10.18
N ALA A 463 -7.78 -1.64 9.80
CA ALA A 463 -7.70 -0.38 10.53
C ALA A 463 -9.08 0.32 10.61
N HIS A 464 -9.82 0.32 9.51
CA HIS A 464 -11.17 0.89 9.46
C HIS A 464 -12.22 0.05 10.21
N TYR A 465 -12.00 -1.26 10.37
CA TYR A 465 -12.79 -2.10 11.28
C TYR A 465 -12.49 -1.77 12.75
N CYS A 466 -11.23 -1.55 13.10
CA CYS A 466 -10.82 -1.22 14.47
C CYS A 466 -11.47 0.06 14.99
N GLU A 467 -11.70 1.06 14.13
CA GLU A 467 -12.51 2.25 14.47
C GLU A 467 -13.88 1.88 15.07
N THR A 468 -14.50 0.81 14.57
CA THR A 468 -15.84 0.39 15.04
C THR A 468 -15.83 -0.23 16.44
N LEU A 469 -14.64 -0.59 16.96
CA LEU A 469 -14.46 -1.14 18.32
C LEU A 469 -14.50 -0.06 19.41
N GLY A 470 -14.45 1.22 19.04
CA GLY A 470 -14.39 2.32 20.00
C GLY A 470 -15.41 2.23 21.14
N PRO A 471 -16.71 1.98 20.89
CA PRO A 471 -17.69 1.84 21.97
C PRO A 471 -17.37 0.71 22.96
N GLU A 472 -16.83 -0.42 22.48
CA GLU A 472 -16.42 -1.53 23.34
C GLU A 472 -15.22 -1.13 24.22
N PHE A 473 -14.32 -0.30 23.70
CA PHE A 473 -13.26 0.35 24.47
C PHE A 473 -13.75 1.47 25.40
N GLY A 474 -15.00 1.93 25.24
CA GLY A 474 -15.56 3.06 25.98
C GLY A 474 -15.19 4.43 25.40
N LEU A 475 -14.84 4.47 24.11
CA LEU A 475 -14.62 5.68 23.31
C LEU A 475 -15.94 6.16 22.68
N TYR A 476 -15.90 7.36 22.09
CA TYR A 476 -17.03 8.05 21.47
C TYR A 476 -18.17 8.39 22.43
N THR A 477 -17.83 8.66 23.69
CA THR A 477 -18.79 8.95 24.75
C THR A 477 -19.28 10.39 24.73
N ASP A 478 -18.47 11.29 24.19
CA ASP A 478 -18.84 12.69 23.94
C ASP A 478 -19.45 12.84 22.52
N PRO A 479 -20.51 13.66 22.33
CA PRO A 479 -21.12 13.85 21.01
C PRO A 479 -20.17 14.36 19.92
N TYR A 480 -19.19 15.22 20.22
CA TYR A 480 -18.20 15.67 19.23
C TYR A 480 -17.21 14.56 18.88
N GLN A 481 -16.77 13.77 19.86
CA GLN A 481 -15.96 12.58 19.59
C GLN A 481 -16.74 11.56 18.74
N LYS A 482 -18.03 11.36 19.04
CA LYS A 482 -18.92 10.51 18.24
C LYS A 482 -19.09 11.04 16.84
N MET A 483 -19.24 12.36 16.67
CA MET A 483 -19.25 13.00 15.36
C MET A 483 -17.94 12.76 14.62
N GLY A 484 -16.79 12.81 15.29
CA GLY A 484 -15.49 12.48 14.71
C GLY A 484 -15.43 11.07 14.12
N TYR A 485 -15.84 10.07 14.89
CA TYR A 485 -15.98 8.71 14.38
C TYR A 485 -16.91 8.62 13.17
N LEU A 486 -18.08 9.25 13.23
CA LEU A 486 -19.05 9.22 12.14
C LEU A 486 -18.50 9.92 10.88
N SER A 487 -17.74 11.02 11.03
CA SER A 487 -17.06 11.72 9.94
C SER A 487 -16.06 10.81 9.23
N ASP A 488 -15.23 10.07 9.97
CA ASP A 488 -14.28 9.10 9.37
C ASP A 488 -15.00 7.96 8.64
N GLN A 489 -16.07 7.42 9.24
CA GLN A 489 -16.90 6.39 8.61
C GLN A 489 -17.60 6.91 7.35
N MET A 490 -18.04 8.17 7.36
CA MET A 490 -18.68 8.84 6.23
C MET A 490 -17.68 9.07 5.10
N LEU A 491 -16.46 9.51 5.41
CA LEU A 491 -15.39 9.67 4.43
C LEU A 491 -15.18 8.39 3.61
N ARG A 492 -15.05 7.23 4.28
CA ARG A 492 -14.86 5.95 3.60
C ARG A 492 -16.12 5.46 2.87
N ALA A 493 -17.31 5.85 3.29
CA ALA A 493 -18.55 5.57 2.56
C ALA A 493 -18.71 6.42 1.29
N VAL A 494 -18.42 7.73 1.38
CA VAL A 494 -18.40 8.66 0.24
C VAL A 494 -17.37 8.25 -0.80
N ARG A 495 -16.19 7.76 -0.38
CA ARG A 495 -15.18 7.18 -1.26
C ARG A 495 -15.75 6.10 -2.19
N LEU A 496 -16.61 5.21 -1.68
CA LEU A 496 -17.26 4.19 -2.52
C LEU A 496 -18.12 4.81 -3.61
N VAL A 497 -18.90 5.84 -3.27
CA VAL A 497 -19.83 6.49 -4.20
C VAL A 497 -19.09 7.33 -5.23
N VAL A 498 -18.12 8.12 -4.79
CA VAL A 498 -17.39 9.05 -5.64
C VAL A 498 -16.45 8.34 -6.59
N ASP A 499 -15.64 7.39 -6.12
CA ASP A 499 -14.69 6.65 -6.97
C ASP A 499 -15.46 5.89 -8.07
N THR A 500 -16.49 5.11 -7.69
CA THR A 500 -17.33 4.41 -8.67
C THR A 500 -18.09 5.38 -9.57
N GLY A 501 -18.60 6.49 -9.05
CA GLY A 501 -19.32 7.50 -9.83
C GLY A 501 -18.45 8.12 -10.92
N LEU A 502 -17.23 8.54 -10.55
CA LEU A 502 -16.26 9.09 -11.48
C LEU A 502 -15.92 8.09 -12.57
N HIS A 503 -15.48 6.88 -12.19
CA HIS A 503 -14.90 5.94 -13.14
C HIS A 503 -15.93 5.14 -13.96
N THR A 504 -17.21 5.14 -13.58
CA THR A 504 -18.32 4.65 -14.41
C THR A 504 -18.99 5.77 -15.23
N GLY A 505 -18.64 7.02 -14.98
CA GLY A 505 -19.18 8.19 -15.69
C GLY A 505 -20.57 8.64 -15.22
N THR A 506 -21.04 8.15 -14.07
CA THR A 506 -22.31 8.58 -13.48
C THR A 506 -22.18 9.85 -12.65
N MET A 507 -20.95 10.32 -12.41
CA MET A 507 -20.64 11.55 -11.68
C MET A 507 -19.45 12.27 -12.31
N LYS A 508 -19.56 13.58 -12.55
CA LYS A 508 -18.44 14.44 -12.96
C LYS A 508 -17.63 14.92 -11.75
N ARG A 509 -16.40 15.41 -11.98
CA ARG A 509 -15.53 15.91 -10.90
C ARG A 509 -16.22 16.97 -10.02
N GLU A 510 -16.87 17.96 -10.61
CA GLU A 510 -17.49 19.03 -9.84
C GLU A 510 -18.69 18.53 -9.01
N GLU A 511 -19.43 17.55 -9.53
CA GLU A 511 -20.51 16.88 -8.80
C GLU A 511 -19.96 16.03 -7.65
N ALA A 512 -18.83 15.35 -7.86
CA ALA A 512 -18.11 14.60 -6.84
C ALA A 512 -17.63 15.50 -5.70
N ILE A 513 -17.06 16.67 -6.01
CA ILE A 513 -16.63 17.65 -4.99
C ILE A 513 -17.84 18.13 -4.19
N LYS A 514 -18.94 18.47 -4.86
CA LYS A 514 -20.18 18.90 -4.20
C LYS A 514 -20.75 17.80 -3.29
N TYR A 515 -20.81 16.56 -3.77
CA TYR A 515 -21.28 15.41 -3.00
C TYR A 515 -20.38 15.14 -1.79
N PHE A 516 -19.08 15.32 -1.94
CA PHE A 516 -18.13 15.20 -0.83
C PHE A 516 -18.41 16.25 0.25
N LEU A 517 -18.52 17.52 -0.13
CA LEU A 517 -18.77 18.64 0.79
C LEU A 517 -20.15 18.60 1.46
N SER A 518 -21.15 17.97 0.85
CA SER A 518 -22.47 17.80 1.49
C SER A 518 -22.50 16.71 2.58
N ASN A 519 -21.46 15.89 2.68
CA ASN A 519 -21.41 14.76 3.61
C ASN A 519 -20.23 14.84 4.58
N ILE A 520 -19.18 15.58 4.24
CA ILE A 520 -17.92 15.60 4.98
C ILE A 520 -17.52 17.03 5.29
N SER A 521 -16.99 17.20 6.49
CA SER A 521 -16.56 18.47 7.05
C SER A 521 -15.20 18.93 6.50
N TYR A 522 -15.03 19.00 5.17
CA TYR A 522 -13.80 19.46 4.51
C TYR A 522 -13.96 20.86 3.91
N ASP A 523 -12.87 21.58 3.71
CA ASP A 523 -12.87 22.73 2.80
C ASP A 523 -12.80 22.26 1.33
N GLU A 524 -13.10 23.17 0.41
CA GLU A 524 -13.17 22.85 -1.02
C GLU A 524 -11.81 22.39 -1.59
N ALA A 525 -10.70 22.95 -1.10
CA ALA A 525 -9.37 22.56 -1.54
C ALA A 525 -9.03 21.11 -1.16
N SER A 526 -9.35 20.73 0.07
CA SER A 526 -9.16 19.38 0.61
C SER A 526 -10.07 18.36 -0.09
N ALA A 527 -11.35 18.71 -0.29
CA ALA A 527 -12.29 17.88 -1.05
C ALA A 527 -11.85 17.72 -2.51
N THR A 528 -11.35 18.79 -3.13
CA THR A 528 -10.79 18.75 -4.49
C THR A 528 -9.59 17.81 -4.58
N ALA A 529 -8.64 17.91 -3.64
CA ALA A 529 -7.47 17.05 -3.61
C ALA A 529 -7.86 15.56 -3.47
N GLU A 530 -8.83 15.24 -2.61
CA GLU A 530 -9.33 13.86 -2.47
C GLU A 530 -10.03 13.37 -3.75
N VAL A 531 -10.91 14.17 -4.36
CA VAL A 531 -11.58 13.78 -5.62
C VAL A 531 -10.57 13.58 -6.75
N GLU A 532 -9.59 14.46 -6.87
CA GLU A 532 -8.52 14.34 -7.88
C GLU A 532 -7.58 13.16 -7.60
N ARG A 533 -7.43 12.75 -6.33
CA ARG A 533 -6.74 11.50 -5.96
C ARG A 533 -7.50 10.29 -6.49
N TYR A 534 -8.82 10.25 -6.33
CA TYR A 534 -9.63 9.15 -6.83
C TYR A 534 -9.53 9.06 -8.35
N MET A 535 -9.59 10.21 -9.05
CA MET A 535 -9.35 10.27 -10.50
C MET A 535 -7.97 9.70 -10.92
N ALA A 536 -6.93 9.91 -10.11
CA ALA A 536 -5.56 9.47 -10.38
C ALA A 536 -5.28 8.01 -10.00
N MET A 537 -6.01 7.48 -9.01
CA MET A 537 -5.78 6.17 -8.38
C MET A 537 -7.09 5.37 -8.34
N PRO A 538 -7.61 4.93 -9.51
CA PRO A 538 -8.91 4.27 -9.59
C PRO A 538 -8.98 3.06 -8.66
N GLY A 539 -10.07 2.95 -7.90
CA GLY A 539 -10.37 1.79 -7.07
C GLY A 539 -9.65 1.76 -5.71
N GLN A 540 -8.57 2.52 -5.51
CA GLN A 540 -7.79 2.49 -4.27
C GLN A 540 -8.65 2.87 -3.06
N ALA A 541 -9.50 3.89 -3.21
CA ALA A 541 -10.36 4.39 -2.16
C ALA A 541 -11.45 3.38 -1.73
N LEU A 542 -11.72 2.36 -2.55
CA LEU A 542 -12.73 1.33 -2.28
C LEU A 542 -12.30 0.34 -1.19
N GLY A 543 -11.00 0.06 -1.09
CA GLY A 543 -10.44 -0.96 -0.21
C GLY A 543 -10.82 -0.79 1.25
N TYR A 544 -10.79 0.46 1.76
CA TYR A 544 -11.09 0.80 3.16
C TYR A 544 -12.45 0.26 3.62
N LYS A 545 -13.54 0.71 2.99
CA LYS A 545 -14.90 0.39 3.44
C LYS A 545 -15.29 -1.03 3.08
N ILE A 546 -14.92 -1.51 1.89
CA ILE A 546 -15.21 -2.89 1.48
C ILE A 546 -14.53 -3.89 2.41
N GLY A 547 -13.27 -3.65 2.76
CA GLY A 547 -12.53 -4.46 3.72
C GLY A 547 -13.15 -4.48 5.11
N SER A 548 -13.44 -3.30 5.68
CA SER A 548 -14.05 -3.19 7.01
C SER A 548 -15.42 -3.86 7.07
N LEU A 549 -16.27 -3.63 6.07
CA LEU A 549 -17.57 -4.30 5.96
C LEU A 549 -17.39 -5.81 5.92
N ARG A 550 -16.40 -6.31 5.17
CA ARG A 550 -16.17 -7.76 5.10
C ARG A 550 -15.76 -8.35 6.45
N ILE A 551 -14.86 -7.71 7.19
CA ILE A 551 -14.46 -8.17 8.52
C ILE A 551 -15.64 -8.14 9.49
N ARG A 552 -16.49 -7.10 9.43
CA ARG A 552 -17.72 -7.00 10.23
C ARG A 552 -18.71 -8.12 9.91
N GLU A 553 -18.97 -8.37 8.63
CA GLU A 553 -19.83 -9.47 8.19
C GLU A 553 -19.33 -10.82 8.71
N LEU A 554 -18.01 -11.07 8.67
CA LEU A 554 -17.41 -12.30 9.21
C LEU A 554 -17.61 -12.37 10.73
N ARG A 555 -17.36 -11.28 11.46
CA ARG A 555 -17.61 -11.22 12.91
C ARG A 555 -19.06 -11.54 13.23
N GLU A 556 -20.01 -10.86 12.60
CA GLU A 556 -21.44 -11.04 12.82
C GLU A 556 -21.87 -12.49 12.49
N LYS A 557 -21.41 -13.03 11.36
CA LYS A 557 -21.67 -14.42 10.94
C LYS A 557 -21.22 -15.42 12.00
N TYR A 558 -19.99 -15.32 12.48
CA TYR A 558 -19.44 -16.30 13.42
C TYR A 558 -19.88 -16.07 14.86
N GLN A 559 -20.13 -14.82 15.27
CA GLN A 559 -20.76 -14.53 16.56
C GLN A 559 -22.15 -15.17 16.64
N LYS A 560 -22.96 -15.02 15.59
CA LYS A 560 -24.28 -15.68 15.52
C LYS A 560 -24.17 -17.20 15.43
N GLY A 561 -23.25 -17.71 14.61
CA GLY A 561 -23.12 -19.14 14.32
C GLY A 561 -22.50 -19.98 15.43
N LEU A 562 -21.57 -19.41 16.22
CA LEU A 562 -20.88 -20.10 17.31
C LEU A 562 -21.54 -19.83 18.68
N GLY A 563 -22.36 -18.79 18.80
CA GLY A 563 -23.07 -18.45 20.03
C GLY A 563 -22.11 -18.26 21.21
N SER A 564 -22.33 -18.98 22.31
CA SER A 564 -21.46 -18.91 23.51
C SER A 564 -20.03 -19.40 23.29
N LYS A 565 -19.75 -20.14 22.20
CA LYS A 565 -18.39 -20.55 21.83
C LYS A 565 -17.62 -19.45 21.10
N PHE A 566 -18.29 -18.38 20.65
CA PHE A 566 -17.61 -17.27 19.99
C PHE A 566 -16.73 -16.51 21.00
N ASN A 567 -15.45 -16.35 20.67
CA ASN A 567 -14.53 -15.52 21.41
C ASN A 567 -13.95 -14.44 20.48
N LEU A 568 -14.11 -13.17 20.86
CA LEU A 568 -13.68 -12.04 20.03
C LEU A 568 -12.15 -11.97 19.89
N ALA A 569 -11.41 -12.28 20.96
CA ALA A 569 -9.96 -12.33 20.91
C ALA A 569 -9.46 -13.39 19.93
N SER A 570 -9.99 -14.61 20.02
CA SER A 570 -9.65 -15.68 19.07
C SER A 570 -10.03 -15.36 17.62
N PHE A 571 -11.11 -14.61 17.41
CA PHE A 571 -11.49 -14.13 16.07
C PHE A 571 -10.47 -13.12 15.52
N HIS A 572 -10.05 -12.12 16.31
CA HIS A 572 -9.05 -11.15 15.88
C HIS A 572 -7.65 -11.77 15.71
N ASP A 573 -7.25 -12.66 16.62
CA ASP A 573 -5.98 -13.37 16.51
C ASP A 573 -5.93 -14.18 15.21
N GLU A 574 -7.03 -14.85 14.84
CA GLU A 574 -7.10 -15.59 13.58
C GLU A 574 -7.02 -14.68 12.35
N ILE A 575 -7.68 -13.52 12.35
CA ILE A 575 -7.54 -12.57 11.26
C ILE A 575 -6.06 -12.21 11.09
N LEU A 576 -5.42 -11.74 12.17
CA LEU A 576 -4.05 -11.21 12.15
C LEU A 576 -2.93 -12.25 11.99
N SER A 577 -3.20 -13.54 12.19
CA SER A 577 -2.16 -14.57 12.32
C SER A 577 -1.30 -14.83 11.08
N GLN A 578 -1.78 -14.47 9.88
CA GLN A 578 -1.09 -14.75 8.61
C GLN A 578 -0.79 -13.52 7.74
N GLY A 579 -0.79 -12.33 8.34
CA GLY A 579 -0.56 -11.08 7.62
C GLY A 579 -1.70 -10.70 6.68
N CYS A 580 -1.44 -9.74 5.80
CA CYS A 580 -2.40 -9.26 4.80
C CYS A 580 -2.75 -10.35 3.79
N LEU A 581 -4.04 -10.60 3.59
CA LEU A 581 -4.56 -11.59 2.64
C LEU A 581 -5.55 -10.94 1.66
N PRO A 582 -5.70 -11.43 0.42
CA PRO A 582 -6.88 -11.14 -0.39
C PRO A 582 -8.14 -11.52 0.40
N LEU A 583 -9.19 -10.70 0.35
CA LEU A 583 -10.39 -10.89 1.16
C LEU A 583 -11.06 -12.25 0.91
N GLU A 584 -11.03 -12.77 -0.31
CA GLU A 584 -11.55 -14.13 -0.58
C GLU A 584 -10.73 -15.24 0.10
N VAL A 585 -9.40 -15.05 0.22
CA VAL A 585 -8.54 -15.99 0.96
C VAL A 585 -8.82 -15.88 2.46
N LEU A 586 -8.99 -14.66 2.98
CA LEU A 586 -9.42 -14.42 4.36
C LEU A 586 -10.75 -15.11 4.66
N ASN A 587 -11.72 -15.04 3.74
CA ASN A 587 -13.03 -15.69 3.92
C ASN A 587 -12.89 -17.18 4.17
N ARG A 588 -12.14 -17.85 3.28
CA ARG A 588 -11.90 -19.29 3.37
C ARG A 588 -11.15 -19.66 4.63
N LYS A 589 -10.13 -18.88 5.01
CA LYS A 589 -9.39 -19.04 6.26
C LYS A 589 -10.35 -19.00 7.47
N MET A 590 -11.19 -17.98 7.55
CA MET A 590 -12.11 -17.83 8.66
C MET A 590 -13.19 -18.93 8.69
N GLU A 591 -13.58 -19.48 7.54
CA GLU A 591 -14.47 -20.64 7.49
C GLU A 591 -13.82 -21.91 8.06
N LEU A 592 -12.52 -22.12 7.77
CA LEU A 592 -11.75 -23.24 8.34
C LEU A 592 -11.56 -23.06 9.85
N TRP A 593 -11.22 -21.86 10.30
CA TRP A 593 -11.13 -21.53 11.71
C TRP A 593 -12.45 -21.80 12.44
N ALA A 594 -13.58 -21.30 11.91
CA ALA A 594 -14.88 -21.46 12.55
C ALA A 594 -15.31 -22.93 12.67
N LYS A 595 -14.93 -23.79 11.72
CA LYS A 595 -15.17 -25.26 11.83
C LYS A 595 -14.42 -25.88 13.01
N LYS A 596 -13.23 -25.37 13.34
CA LYS A 596 -12.42 -25.84 14.49
C LYS A 596 -12.95 -25.36 15.84
N GLN A 597 -13.84 -24.35 15.86
CA GLN A 597 -14.48 -23.82 17.07
C GLN A 597 -15.79 -24.55 17.43
N LYS A 598 -16.32 -25.38 16.53
CA LYS A 598 -17.66 -25.99 16.67
C LYS A 598 -17.73 -27.14 17.64
#